data_AF-A0A314XKW2-F1
#
_entry.id   AF-A0A314XKW2-F1
#
_cell.length_a   1.000
_cell.length_b   1.000
_cell.length_c   1.000
_cell.angle_alpha   90.00
_cell.angle_beta   90.00
_cell.angle_gamma   90.00
#
_symmetry.space_group_name_H-M   'P 1'
#
loop_
_entity.id
_entity.type
_entity.pdbx_description
1 polymer ?
#
loop_
_entity_poly.entity_id
_entity_poly.type
_entity_poly.pdbx_seq_one_letter_code
_entity_poly.pdbx_strand_id
1 'polypeptide(L)'
;MLKEQAAVHYLELRSLSLGASRQRELGLCGRERENYVPCYNVSSNHFAGFKDGEEFDRHCEVSRNRERCLVRPPKYYKIPRRWPSGRDVIWSGNVKITKDQFLSSGSITEDQFILTSVFLFFSFVCE
;
A
#
# COMPACT_ATOMS: atom_id res chain seq x y z
N MET A 1 22.10 2.28 -29.35
CA MET A 1 21.31 2.63 -28.15
C MET A 1 20.23 1.61 -27.81
N LEU A 2 19.15 1.44 -28.60
CA LEU A 2 18.03 0.55 -28.19
C LEU A 2 18.40 -0.94 -28.03
N LYS A 3 19.24 -1.46 -28.94
CA LYS A 3 19.71 -2.86 -28.91
C LYS A 3 20.58 -3.17 -27.68
N GLU A 4 21.29 -2.16 -27.20
CA GLU A 4 22.21 -2.25 -26.08
C GLU A 4 21.43 -2.25 -24.75
N GLN A 5 20.41 -1.39 -24.64
CA GLN A 5 19.47 -1.40 -23.53
C GLN A 5 18.70 -2.73 -23.43
N ALA A 6 18.28 -3.29 -24.57
CA ALA A 6 17.60 -4.58 -24.61
C ALA A 6 18.51 -5.73 -24.15
N ALA A 7 19.79 -5.72 -24.54
CA ALA A 7 20.76 -6.70 -24.10
C ALA A 7 21.02 -6.63 -22.58
N VAL A 8 21.12 -5.42 -22.02
CA VAL A 8 21.26 -5.20 -20.57
C VAL A 8 20.04 -5.74 -19.82
N HIS A 9 18.82 -5.41 -20.27
CA HIS A 9 17.59 -5.91 -19.67
C HIS A 9 17.48 -7.44 -19.72
N TYR A 10 17.89 -8.05 -20.84
CA TYR A 10 17.89 -9.51 -20.98
C TYR A 10 18.89 -10.18 -20.03
N LEU A 11 20.07 -9.60 -19.85
CA LEU A 11 21.07 -10.09 -18.90
C LEU A 11 20.59 -9.95 -17.45
N GLU A 12 19.89 -8.87 -17.11
CA GLU A 12 19.27 -8.69 -15.80
C GLU A 12 18.16 -9.73 -15.53
N LEU A 13 17.27 -9.96 -16.50
CA LEU A 13 16.24 -11.00 -16.42
C LEU A 13 16.84 -12.40 -16.27
N ARG A 14 17.92 -12.70 -17.01
CA ARG A 14 18.65 -13.97 -16.90
C ARG A 14 19.29 -14.14 -15.52
N SER A 15 19.80 -13.06 -14.93
CA SER A 15 20.37 -13.04 -13.58
C SER A 15 19.32 -13.33 -12.50
N LEU A 16 18.11 -12.80 -12.69
CA LEU A 16 16.94 -13.06 -11.83
C LEU A 16 16.46 -14.52 -11.97
N SER A 17 16.38 -15.03 -13.21
CA SER A 17 15.99 -16.42 -13.50
C SER A 17 16.96 -17.45 -12.94
N LEU A 18 18.25 -17.14 -12.91
CA LEU A 18 19.30 -18.02 -12.38
C LEU A 18 19.42 -17.98 -10.84
N GLY A 19 18.58 -17.18 -10.16
CA GLY A 19 18.67 -17.00 -8.70
C GLY A 19 19.98 -16.37 -8.24
N ALA A 20 20.75 -15.77 -9.17
CA ALA A 20 22.06 -15.18 -8.88
C ALA A 20 21.94 -13.79 -8.24
N SER A 21 20.75 -13.19 -8.26
CA SER A 21 20.46 -12.11 -7.33
C SER A 21 20.40 -12.73 -5.94
N ARG A 22 21.23 -12.21 -5.02
CA ARG A 22 20.84 -12.24 -3.61
C ARG A 22 19.51 -11.51 -3.57
N GLN A 23 18.38 -12.21 -3.70
CA GLN A 23 17.19 -11.77 -2.99
C GLN A 23 17.68 -11.68 -1.56
N ARG A 24 18.10 -10.48 -1.13
CA ARG A 24 18.27 -10.18 0.27
C ARG A 24 16.92 -10.56 0.81
N GLU A 25 16.85 -11.68 1.51
CA GLU A 25 15.65 -12.14 2.15
C GLU A 25 15.23 -10.96 3.02
N LEU A 26 14.22 -10.23 2.55
CA LEU A 26 13.85 -8.97 3.16
C LEU A 26 13.28 -9.37 4.51
N GLY A 27 13.95 -8.94 5.58
CA GLY A 27 13.47 -9.19 6.93
C GLY A 27 12.05 -8.68 7.08
N LEU A 28 11.29 -9.27 8.00
CA LEU A 28 9.98 -8.75 8.36
C LEU A 28 10.16 -7.40 9.08
N CYS A 29 9.38 -6.40 8.71
CA CYS A 29 9.29 -5.16 9.48
C CYS A 29 8.74 -5.45 10.89
N GLY A 30 9.04 -4.57 11.85
CA GLY A 30 8.35 -4.57 13.13
C GLY A 30 6.88 -4.18 12.99
N ARG A 31 6.09 -4.42 14.05
CA ARG A 31 4.63 -4.19 14.05
C ARG A 31 4.27 -2.71 13.92
N GLU A 32 5.17 -1.82 14.29
CA GLU A 32 5.03 -0.37 14.12
C GLU A 32 4.83 0.03 12.65
N ARG A 33 5.30 -0.79 11.69
CA ARG A 33 5.15 -0.53 10.27
C ARG A 33 3.84 -1.06 9.66
N GLU A 34 2.97 -1.71 10.42
CA GLU A 34 1.69 -2.24 9.90
C GLU A 34 0.79 -1.16 9.29
N ASN A 35 0.80 0.07 9.83
CA ASN A 35 0.02 1.21 9.30
C ASN A 35 0.93 2.35 8.83
N TYR A 36 2.20 2.05 8.59
CA TYR A 36 3.14 3.08 8.18
C TYR A 36 2.86 3.52 6.75
N VAL A 37 2.63 4.82 6.55
CA VAL A 37 2.45 5.43 5.23
C VAL A 37 3.80 5.96 4.71
N PRO A 38 4.37 5.35 3.66
CA PRO A 38 5.61 5.83 3.08
C PRO A 38 5.45 7.25 2.49
N CYS A 39 6.44 8.09 2.74
CA CYS A 39 6.58 9.46 2.20
C CYS A 39 5.54 10.46 2.69
N TYR A 40 4.91 10.16 3.82
CA TYR A 40 3.93 11.03 4.43
C TYR A 40 4.50 11.61 5.73
N ASN A 41 4.95 12.86 5.67
CA ASN A 41 5.43 13.60 6.84
C ASN A 41 5.16 15.10 6.64
N VAL A 42 4.04 15.56 7.19
CA VAL A 42 3.58 16.95 7.06
C VAL A 42 4.62 17.95 7.53
N SER A 43 5.31 17.68 8.65
CA SER A 43 6.35 18.58 9.15
C SER A 43 7.51 18.71 8.16
N SER A 44 7.99 17.58 7.61
CA SER A 44 9.07 17.58 6.62
C SER A 44 8.63 18.25 5.33
N ASN A 45 7.38 18.04 4.91
CA ASN A 45 6.80 18.68 3.73
C ASN A 45 6.75 20.20 3.91
N HIS A 46 6.30 20.67 5.08
CA HIS A 46 6.29 22.09 5.42
C HIS A 46 7.70 22.69 5.42
N PHE A 47 8.71 21.99 5.95
CA PHE A 47 10.10 22.44 5.88
C PHE A 47 10.68 22.44 4.47
N ALA A 48 10.18 21.57 3.58
CA ALA A 48 10.56 21.53 2.17
C ALA A 48 9.89 22.63 1.32
N GLY A 49 8.93 23.37 1.88
CA GLY A 49 8.27 24.49 1.23
C GLY A 49 6.91 24.18 0.59
N PHE A 50 6.39 22.97 0.77
CA PHE A 50 5.03 22.62 0.33
C PHE A 50 3.97 23.35 1.18
N LYS A 51 2.95 23.89 0.51
CA LYS A 51 1.88 24.71 1.11
C LYS A 51 0.57 24.51 0.33
N ASP A 52 -0.50 25.15 0.80
CA ASP A 52 -1.81 25.19 0.13
C ASP A 52 -2.44 23.80 -0.07
N GLY A 53 -2.15 22.87 0.85
CA GLY A 53 -2.64 21.50 0.82
C GLY A 53 -1.60 20.50 0.33
N GLU A 54 -0.56 20.95 -0.38
CA GLU A 54 0.53 20.08 -0.85
C GLU A 54 1.32 19.49 0.34
N GLU A 55 1.28 20.10 1.52
CA GLU A 55 1.92 19.55 2.71
C GLU A 55 1.29 18.22 3.18
N PHE A 56 0.06 17.93 2.77
CA PHE A 56 -0.64 16.67 3.03
C PHE A 56 -0.44 15.64 1.92
N ASP A 57 0.28 15.98 0.84
CA ASP A 57 0.60 15.02 -0.21
C ASP A 57 1.84 14.16 0.14
N ARG A 58 1.99 13.07 -0.59
CA ARG A 58 3.13 12.15 -0.44
C ARG A 58 4.33 12.69 -1.21
N HIS A 59 5.32 13.22 -0.51
CA HIS A 59 6.57 13.74 -1.09
C HIS A 59 7.76 12.84 -0.74
N CYS A 60 8.13 11.97 -1.69
CA CYS A 60 9.23 11.03 -1.49
C CYS A 60 10.61 11.68 -1.68
N GLU A 61 10.69 12.83 -2.35
CA GLU A 61 11.92 13.57 -2.60
C GLU A 61 12.57 14.03 -1.29
N VAL A 62 11.73 14.33 -0.29
CA VAL A 62 12.11 14.79 1.05
C VAL A 62 12.57 13.62 1.93
N SER A 63 12.08 12.40 1.69
CA SER A 63 12.36 11.23 2.54
C SER A 63 13.36 10.25 1.90
N ARG A 64 14.65 10.55 2.05
CA ARG A 64 15.75 9.77 1.46
C ARG A 64 16.42 8.81 2.43
N ASN A 65 15.75 7.70 2.73
CA ASN A 65 16.34 6.39 3.05
C ASN A 65 15.31 5.53 3.75
N ARG A 66 15.01 4.36 3.19
CA ARG A 66 14.21 3.35 3.91
C ARG A 66 14.85 1.99 3.76
N GLU A 67 15.00 1.34 4.90
CA GLU A 67 15.25 -0.08 4.95
C GLU A 67 14.11 -0.80 4.24
N ARG A 68 14.48 -1.64 3.28
CA ARG A 68 13.54 -2.51 2.58
C ARG A 68 13.26 -3.69 3.50
N CYS A 69 12.02 -3.80 3.98
CA CYS A 69 11.53 -4.91 4.80
C CYS A 69 10.12 -5.28 4.34
N LEU A 70 9.68 -6.51 4.64
CA LEU A 70 8.34 -6.99 4.36
C LEU A 70 7.40 -6.63 5.50
N VAL A 71 6.40 -5.81 5.24
CA VAL A 71 5.35 -5.46 6.21
C VAL A 71 4.46 -6.68 6.42
N ARG A 72 4.20 -7.01 7.69
CA ARG A 72 3.32 -8.14 8.03
C ARG A 72 1.87 -7.76 7.74
N PRO A 73 1.05 -8.70 7.21
CA PRO A 73 -0.39 -8.50 7.17
C PRO A 73 -0.93 -8.22 8.58
N PRO A 74 -1.87 -7.27 8.73
CA PRO A 74 -2.55 -7.04 10.00
C PRO A 74 -3.22 -8.30 10.54
N LYS A 75 -3.43 -8.32 11.86
CA LYS A 75 -4.21 -9.39 12.51
C LYS A 75 -5.61 -9.44 11.88
N TYR A 76 -6.01 -10.61 11.38
CA TYR A 76 -7.30 -10.88 10.71
C TYR A 76 -7.41 -10.40 9.25
N TYR A 77 -6.31 -10.01 8.61
CA TYR A 77 -6.33 -9.77 7.16
C TYR A 77 -6.74 -11.04 6.40
N LYS A 78 -7.72 -10.90 5.50
CA LYS A 78 -8.20 -11.96 4.61
C LYS A 78 -7.91 -11.55 3.16
N ILE A 79 -7.49 -12.50 2.33
CA ILE A 79 -7.19 -12.23 0.92
C ILE A 79 -8.49 -11.82 0.19
N PRO A 80 -8.53 -10.68 -0.51
CA PRO A 80 -9.69 -10.27 -1.30
C PRO A 80 -10.03 -11.30 -2.38
N ARG A 81 -11.32 -11.40 -2.74
CA ARG A 81 -11.75 -12.23 -3.88
C ARG A 81 -11.19 -11.66 -5.17
N ARG A 82 -10.91 -12.53 -6.16
CA ARG A 82 -10.37 -12.09 -7.45
C ARG A 82 -11.37 -11.18 -8.16
N TRP A 83 -10.84 -10.21 -8.90
CA TRP A 83 -11.65 -9.44 -9.84
C TRP A 83 -12.19 -10.38 -10.94
N PRO A 84 -13.44 -10.22 -11.41
CA PRO A 84 -14.43 -9.19 -11.05
C PRO A 84 -15.35 -9.54 -9.86
N SER A 85 -15.34 -10.79 -9.38
CA SER A 85 -16.29 -11.25 -8.36
C SER A 85 -16.07 -10.65 -6.96
N GLY A 86 -14.92 -10.01 -6.73
CA GLY A 86 -14.63 -9.24 -5.52
C GLY A 86 -14.86 -7.72 -5.64
N ARG A 87 -15.48 -7.24 -6.72
CA ARG A 87 -15.67 -5.79 -6.94
C ARG A 87 -16.42 -5.10 -5.80
N ASP A 88 -17.52 -5.72 -5.36
CA ASP A 88 -18.49 -5.06 -4.48
C ASP A 88 -18.35 -5.52 -3.02
N VAL A 89 -17.35 -6.37 -2.73
CA VAL A 89 -17.22 -7.07 -1.45
C VAL A 89 -15.81 -6.97 -0.91
N ILE A 90 -15.68 -6.43 0.30
CA ILE A 90 -14.43 -6.46 1.08
C ILE A 90 -14.64 -7.21 2.40
N TRP A 91 -13.55 -7.78 2.93
CA TRP A 91 -13.53 -8.30 4.28
C TRP A 91 -13.49 -7.19 5.31
N SER A 92 -14.39 -7.20 6.29
CA SER A 92 -14.41 -6.21 7.36
C SER A 92 -13.08 -6.13 8.11
N GLY A 93 -12.41 -7.27 8.31
CA GLY A 93 -11.09 -7.37 8.94
C GLY A 93 -9.93 -6.72 8.16
N ASN A 94 -10.15 -6.31 6.91
CA ASN A 94 -9.14 -5.62 6.11
C ASN A 94 -9.20 -4.09 6.25
N VAL A 95 -10.25 -3.55 6.89
CA VAL A 95 -10.46 -2.10 7.01
C VAL A 95 -10.62 -1.71 8.47
N LYS A 96 -10.01 -0.60 8.87
CA LYS A 96 -10.09 -0.05 10.24
C LYS A 96 -11.15 1.03 10.34
N ILE A 97 -12.42 0.65 10.19
CA ILE A 97 -13.56 1.58 10.34
C ILE A 97 -14.09 1.51 11.78
N THR A 98 -14.67 2.60 12.31
CA THR A 98 -15.38 2.61 13.61
C THR A 98 -16.87 2.35 13.43
N LYS A 99 -17.56 1.83 14.46
CA LYS A 99 -19.00 1.45 14.42
C LYS A 99 -19.90 2.54 13.81
N ASP A 100 -19.58 3.80 14.04
CA ASP A 100 -20.39 4.93 13.57
C ASP A 100 -20.15 5.23 12.08
N GLN A 101 -18.90 5.18 11.61
CA GLN A 101 -18.58 5.26 10.18
C GLN A 101 -19.13 4.04 9.40
N PHE A 102 -19.24 2.88 10.05
CA PHE A 102 -19.81 1.68 9.43
C PHE A 102 -21.28 1.84 9.04
N LEU A 103 -22.11 2.44 9.90
CA LEU A 103 -23.55 2.61 9.63
C LEU A 103 -23.83 3.58 8.47
N SER A 104 -22.90 4.50 8.20
CA SER A 104 -23.02 5.43 7.08
C SER A 104 -22.56 4.84 5.74
N SER A 105 -21.82 3.73 5.75
CA SER A 105 -21.03 3.28 4.59
C SER A 105 -21.59 2.05 3.85
N GLY A 106 -22.44 1.22 4.49
CA GLY A 106 -22.92 -0.04 3.91
C GLY A 106 -23.53 -1.05 4.91
N SER A 107 -23.77 -2.29 4.46
CA SER A 107 -24.37 -3.38 5.25
C SER A 107 -23.42 -4.58 5.38
N ILE A 108 -23.53 -5.33 6.48
CA ILE A 108 -22.69 -6.49 6.79
C ILE A 108 -23.45 -7.79 6.52
N THR A 109 -22.80 -8.73 5.84
CA THR A 109 -23.25 -10.12 5.75
C THR A 109 -22.07 -11.05 5.98
N GLU A 110 -22.12 -11.93 7.00
CA GLU A 110 -21.16 -13.03 7.17
C GLU A 110 -19.66 -12.60 7.06
N ASP A 111 -19.24 -11.65 7.91
CA ASP A 111 -17.89 -11.02 7.93
C ASP A 111 -17.48 -10.22 6.68
N GLN A 112 -18.38 -10.06 5.72
CA GLN A 112 -18.15 -9.28 4.51
C GLN A 112 -18.93 -7.98 4.57
N PHE A 113 -18.32 -6.94 4.01
CA PHE A 113 -18.91 -5.64 3.87
C PHE A 113 -19.21 -5.39 2.39
N ILE A 114 -20.47 -5.05 2.12
CA ILE A 114 -20.93 -4.66 0.79
C ILE A 114 -20.81 -3.15 0.67
N LEU A 115 -20.00 -2.71 -0.28
CA LEU A 115 -19.77 -1.31 -0.55
C LEU A 115 -20.96 -0.72 -1.29
N THR A 116 -21.81 0.02 -0.59
CA THR A 116 -22.89 0.77 -1.23
C THR A 116 -22.41 2.14 -1.73
N SER A 117 -21.25 2.61 -1.27
CA SER A 117 -20.62 3.85 -1.73
C SER A 117 -19.11 3.69 -1.99
N VAL A 118 -18.69 3.97 -3.22
CA VAL A 118 -17.29 3.87 -3.67
C VAL A 118 -16.42 5.00 -3.08
N PHE A 119 -17.04 6.11 -2.69
CA PHE A 119 -16.37 7.29 -2.12
C PHE A 119 -15.60 6.98 -0.83
N LEU A 120 -16.15 6.13 0.04
CA LEU A 120 -15.53 5.80 1.32
C LEU A 120 -14.31 4.87 1.16
N PHE A 121 -14.27 4.08 0.09
CA PHE A 121 -13.12 3.21 -0.18
C PHE A 121 -11.88 3.99 -0.56
N PHE A 122 -12.03 5.06 -1.35
CA PHE A 122 -10.90 5.91 -1.71
C PHE A 122 -10.40 6.70 -0.50
N SER A 123 -11.28 7.19 0.38
CA SER A 123 -10.85 7.79 1.65
C SER A 123 -10.11 6.79 2.54
N PHE A 124 -10.60 5.57 2.76
CA PHE A 124 -9.93 4.59 3.61
C PHE A 124 -8.63 3.99 3.05
N VAL A 125 -8.39 4.12 1.74
CA VAL A 125 -7.13 3.71 1.11
C VAL A 125 -6.13 4.87 1.02
N CYS A 126 -6.60 6.13 1.13
CA CYS A 126 -5.76 7.33 1.02
C CYS A 126 -5.63 8.20 2.27
N GLU A 127 -6.38 7.96 3.35
CA GLU A 127 -6.03 8.44 4.72
C GLU A 127 -5.07 7.46 5.42
#